data_AF-A0A660QFB1-F1
#
_entry.id   AF-A0A660QFB1-F1
#
_cell.length_a   1.000
_cell.length_b   1.000
_cell.length_c   1.000
_cell.angle_alpha   90.00
_cell.angle_beta   90.00
_cell.angle_gamma   90.00
#
_symmetry.space_group_name_H-M   'P 1'
#
loop_
_entity.id
_entity.type
_entity.pdbx_description
1 polymer ?
#
loop_
_entity_poly.entity_id
_entity_poly.type
_entity_poly.pdbx_seq_one_letter_code
_entity_poly.pdbx_strand_id
1 'polypeptide(L)'
;MKGLKRNHLVLLSIFLLLILITPLLQGLFISAPNPENEFSLNLYEARPSAGSVWARWYRIYGQSVGMIVGNNGITLLGNEVSKVVVDTSTNPFTMKIDYDGDLLWSKIYYGKENYSYSFNTVISLSNGYYLA
;
A
#
# COMPACT_ATOMS: atom_id res chain seq x y z
N MET A 1 24.02 -0.20 -49.26
CA MET A 1 23.73 -0.11 -47.81
C MET A 1 24.93 0.52 -47.10
N LYS A 2 24.81 1.76 -46.59
CA LYS A 2 25.90 2.41 -45.83
C LYS A 2 25.94 1.79 -44.43
N GLY A 3 27.06 1.17 -44.07
CA GLY A 3 27.26 0.57 -42.74
C GLY A 3 27.15 1.61 -41.62
N LEU A 4 26.64 1.17 -40.46
CA LEU A 4 26.52 2.03 -39.29
C LEU A 4 27.91 2.52 -38.86
N LYS A 5 28.09 3.84 -38.70
CA LYS A 5 29.37 4.40 -38.25
C LYS A 5 29.68 3.92 -36.83
N ARG A 6 30.95 3.67 -36.51
CA ARG A 6 31.43 3.19 -35.19
C ARG A 6 30.80 3.93 -34.00
N ASN A 7 30.62 5.25 -34.11
CA ASN A 7 30.02 6.06 -33.04
C ASN A 7 28.54 5.73 -32.78
N HIS A 8 27.80 5.31 -33.81
CA HIS A 8 26.41 4.89 -33.67
C HIS A 8 26.31 3.50 -33.02
N LEU A 9 27.27 2.62 -33.29
CA LEU A 9 27.38 1.33 -32.61
C LEU A 9 27.66 1.51 -31.12
N VAL A 10 28.59 2.41 -30.76
CA VAL A 10 28.89 2.72 -29.34
C VAL A 10 27.68 3.31 -28.62
N LEU A 11 26.98 4.27 -29.24
CA LEU A 11 25.75 4.84 -28.68
C LEU A 11 24.64 3.80 -28.50
N LEU A 12 24.48 2.90 -29.46
CA LEU A 12 23.51 1.82 -29.38
C LEU A 12 23.86 0.83 -28.26
N SER A 13 25.15 0.53 -28.06
CA SER A 13 25.62 -0.32 -26.97
C SER A 13 25.36 0.31 -25.59
N ILE A 14 25.61 1.61 -25.43
CA ILE A 14 25.32 2.33 -24.17
C ILE A 14 23.81 2.33 -23.90
N PHE A 15 22.99 2.58 -24.94
CA PHE A 15 21.53 2.60 -24.81
C PHE A 15 20.97 1.22 -24.42
N LEU A 16 21.47 0.14 -25.04
CA LEU A 16 21.10 -1.23 -24.69
C LEU A 16 21.55 -1.60 -23.26
N LEU A 17 22.74 -1.14 -22.86
CA LEU A 17 23.22 -1.34 -21.49
C LEU A 17 22.27 -0.68 -20.50
N LEU A 18 21.89 0.59 -20.71
CA LEU A 18 20.97 1.33 -19.85
C LEU A 18 19.61 0.62 -19.70
N ILE A 19 19.06 0.04 -20.78
CA ILE A 19 17.82 -0.73 -20.74
C ILE A 19 17.97 -2.02 -19.91
N LEU A 20 19.15 -2.63 -19.89
CA LEU A 20 19.42 -3.86 -19.14
C LEU A 20 19.59 -3.60 -17.63
N ILE A 21 20.16 -2.46 -17.22
CA ILE A 21 20.40 -2.13 -15.80
C ILE A 21 19.23 -1.44 -15.10
N THR A 22 18.29 -0.83 -15.82
CA THR A 22 17.11 -0.18 -15.23
C THR A 22 16.24 -1.11 -14.36
N PRO A 23 15.90 -2.35 -14.77
CA PRO A 23 15.17 -3.26 -13.89
C PRO A 23 16.00 -3.77 -12.69
N LEU A 24 17.33 -3.83 -12.81
CA LEU A 24 18.24 -4.20 -11.71
C LEU A 24 18.30 -3.12 -10.62
N LEU A 25 18.18 -1.84 -10.99
CA LEU A 25 18.12 -0.72 -10.05
C LEU A 25 16.77 -0.64 -9.33
N GLN A 26 15.67 -1.02 -10.00
CA GLN A 26 14.34 -1.07 -9.37
C GLN A 26 14.24 -2.12 -8.25
N GLY A 27 15.04 -3.20 -8.32
CA GLY A 27 15.13 -4.21 -7.27
C GLY A 27 15.96 -3.81 -6.03
N LEU A 28 16.72 -2.70 -6.09
CA LEU A 28 17.64 -2.30 -5.03
C LEU A 28 17.02 -1.34 -3.99
N PHE A 29 15.87 -0.73 -4.29
CA PHE A 29 15.17 0.20 -3.39
C PHE A 29 13.99 -0.47 -2.70
N ILE A 30 14.25 -1.49 -1.88
CA ILE A 30 13.24 -2.11 -1.01
C ILE A 30 13.54 -1.75 0.45
N SER A 31 13.61 -0.47 0.72
CA SER A 31 13.05 0.11 1.93
C SER A 31 12.93 1.61 1.65
N ALA A 32 11.72 2.12 1.59
CA ALA A 32 11.51 3.50 1.98
C ALA A 32 11.25 3.41 3.49
N PRO A 33 12.29 3.50 4.34
CA PRO A 33 12.04 3.65 5.76
C PRO A 33 11.10 4.85 5.92
N ASN A 34 9.96 4.65 6.57
CA ASN A 34 9.11 5.75 6.96
C ASN A 34 9.96 6.65 7.89
N PRO A 35 10.34 7.87 7.47
CA PRO A 35 11.28 8.69 8.24
C PRO A 35 10.69 9.19 9.55
N GLU A 36 9.38 9.05 9.74
CA GLU A 36 8.69 9.36 10.98
C GLU A 36 8.22 8.04 11.60
N ASN A 37 8.47 7.85 12.90
CA ASN A 37 8.03 6.70 13.71
C ASN A 37 6.49 6.65 13.84
N GLU A 38 5.80 6.56 12.71
CA GLU A 38 4.36 6.52 12.62
C GLU A 38 3.98 5.14 12.11
N PHE A 39 3.29 4.37 12.95
CA PHE A 39 2.58 3.17 12.53
C PHE A 39 1.74 3.55 11.30
N SER A 40 2.16 3.08 10.13
CA SER A 40 1.54 3.41 8.85
C SER A 40 1.10 2.12 8.19
N LEU A 41 -0.10 2.11 7.61
CA LEU A 41 -0.53 0.99 6.80
C LEU A 41 0.22 1.04 5.48
N ASN A 42 1.06 0.03 5.25
CA ASN A 42 1.83 -0.13 4.04
C ASN A 42 1.12 -1.13 3.12
N LEU A 43 0.74 -0.68 1.94
CA LEU A 43 0.17 -1.57 0.92
C LEU A 43 1.15 -1.71 -0.24
N TYR A 44 1.36 -2.97 -0.63
CA TYR A 44 2.23 -3.35 -1.73
C TYR A 44 1.42 -4.16 -2.74
N GLU A 45 1.43 -3.74 -4.00
CA GLU A 45 1.14 -4.66 -5.09
C GLU A 45 2.44 -5.37 -5.46
N ALA A 46 2.40 -6.69 -5.65
CA ALA A 46 3.58 -7.47 -6.05
C ALA A 46 3.22 -8.51 -7.11
N ARG A 47 4.16 -8.76 -8.02
CA ARG A 47 4.09 -9.91 -8.95
C ARG A 47 4.90 -11.06 -8.37
N PRO A 48 4.44 -12.33 -8.51
CA PRO A 48 5.11 -13.49 -7.91
C PRO A 48 6.61 -13.62 -8.21
N SER A 49 7.10 -13.02 -9.31
CA SER A 49 8.48 -13.13 -9.79
C SER A 49 9.26 -11.82 -9.91
N ALA A 50 8.68 -10.65 -9.61
CA ALA A 50 9.27 -9.36 -10.02
C ALA A 50 9.35 -8.28 -8.92
N GLY A 51 9.09 -8.63 -7.66
CA GLY A 51 9.05 -7.64 -6.58
C GLY A 51 7.78 -6.77 -6.62
N SER A 52 7.79 -5.68 -5.85
CA SER A 52 6.64 -4.78 -5.72
C SER A 52 6.46 -3.92 -6.98
N VAL A 53 5.23 -3.86 -7.49
CA VAL A 53 4.81 -3.03 -8.62
C VAL A 53 4.62 -1.58 -8.17
N TRP A 54 4.04 -1.37 -6.98
CA TRP A 54 3.95 -0.07 -6.32
C TRP A 54 3.79 -0.20 -4.80
N ALA A 55 4.15 0.87 -4.09
CA ALA A 55 3.92 1.05 -2.65
C ALA A 55 3.21 2.37 -2.35
N ARG A 56 2.28 2.36 -1.39
CA ARG A 56 1.65 3.54 -0.79
C ARG A 56 1.63 3.42 0.72
N TRP A 57 1.77 4.58 1.36
CA TRP A 57 1.71 4.75 2.81
C TRP A 57 0.48 5.57 3.14
N TYR A 58 -0.36 5.05 4.04
CA TYR A 58 -1.49 5.77 4.56
C TYR A 58 -1.26 6.08 6.03
N ARG A 59 -1.48 7.35 6.41
CA ARG A 59 -1.35 7.83 7.77
C ARG A 59 -2.55 7.38 8.61
N ILE A 60 -2.55 6.11 8.97
CA ILE A 60 -3.51 5.49 9.89
C ILE A 60 -2.69 4.82 10.98
N TYR A 61 -2.80 5.33 12.20
CA TYR A 61 -2.14 4.75 13.37
C TYR A 61 -2.88 3.49 13.78
N GLY A 62 -2.64 2.35 13.14
CA GLY A 62 -3.46 1.18 13.40
C GLY A 62 -2.95 -0.13 12.83
N GLN A 63 -3.66 -1.20 13.16
CA GLN A 63 -3.43 -2.55 12.64
C GLN A 63 -4.58 -2.93 11.71
N SER A 64 -4.27 -3.36 10.49
CA SER A 64 -5.27 -3.93 9.57
C SER A 64 -5.66 -5.33 10.01
N VAL A 65 -6.96 -5.61 10.00
CA VAL A 65 -7.56 -6.91 10.33
C VAL A 65 -7.97 -7.65 9.05
N GLY A 66 -8.43 -6.92 8.03
CA GLY A 66 -8.86 -7.53 6.78
C GLY A 66 -8.75 -6.62 5.58
N MET A 67 -8.64 -7.25 4.41
CA MET A 67 -8.61 -6.61 3.11
C MET A 67 -9.60 -7.33 2.20
N ILE A 68 -10.46 -6.56 1.53
CA ILE A 68 -11.44 -7.08 0.59
C ILE A 68 -11.23 -6.37 -0.74
N VAL A 69 -10.96 -7.16 -1.78
CA VAL A 69 -10.85 -6.68 -3.15
C VAL A 69 -12.24 -6.75 -3.78
N GLY A 70 -12.78 -5.62 -4.20
CA GLY A 70 -14.06 -5.53 -4.90
C GLY A 70 -13.91 -4.82 -6.24
N ASN A 71 -14.95 -4.83 -7.07
CA ASN A 71 -14.85 -4.38 -8.47
C ASN A 71 -14.28 -2.97 -8.66
N ASN A 72 -14.49 -2.05 -7.71
CA ASN A 72 -14.09 -0.65 -7.80
C ASN A 72 -13.01 -0.30 -6.75
N GLY A 73 -12.12 -1.23 -6.43
CA GLY A 73 -10.97 -1.00 -5.55
C GLY A 73 -10.94 -1.89 -4.31
N ILE A 74 -10.12 -1.48 -3.35
CA ILE A 74 -9.77 -2.29 -2.18
C ILE A 74 -10.34 -1.62 -0.93
N THR A 75 -11.09 -2.39 -0.14
CA THR A 75 -11.55 -1.99 1.19
C THR A 75 -10.64 -2.58 2.25
N LEU A 76 -10.11 -1.74 3.12
CA LEU A 76 -9.26 -2.11 4.25
C LEU A 76 -10.02 -1.84 5.54
N LEU A 77 -10.00 -2.81 6.45
CA LEU A 77 -10.62 -2.72 7.77
C LEU A 77 -9.57 -3.02 8.83
N GLY A 78 -9.64 -2.30 9.94
CA GLY A 78 -8.70 -2.50 11.03
C GLY A 78 -9.07 -1.72 12.28
N ASN A 79 -8.09 -1.59 13.17
CA ASN A 79 -8.23 -0.89 14.44
C ASN A 79 -7.18 0.21 14.52
N GLU A 80 -7.63 1.45 14.60
CA GLU A 80 -6.81 2.59 14.95
C GLU A 80 -6.45 2.49 16.44
N VAL A 81 -5.17 2.61 16.74
CA VAL A 81 -4.62 2.72 18.08
C VAL A 81 -4.39 4.20 18.35
N SER A 82 -4.94 4.71 19.45
CA SER A 82 -4.71 6.09 19.89
C SER A 82 -3.22 6.44 19.90
N LYS A 83 -2.89 7.62 19.36
CA LYS A 83 -1.53 8.19 19.34
C LYS A 83 -1.02 8.49 20.76
N VAL A 84 -1.91 8.55 21.74
CA VAL A 84 -1.60 8.94 23.12
C VAL A 84 -1.37 7.69 23.96
N VAL A 85 -0.12 7.44 24.35
CA VAL A 85 0.33 6.24 25.09
C VAL A 85 -0.42 5.99 26.41
N VAL A 86 -1.04 7.01 27.01
CA VAL A 86 -1.82 6.89 28.25
C VAL A 86 -3.27 6.45 28.03
N ASP A 87 -3.79 6.48 26.80
CA ASP A 87 -5.10 5.94 26.44
C ASP A 87 -4.90 4.86 25.38
N THR A 88 -5.01 3.60 25.79
CA THR A 88 -4.90 2.45 24.87
C THR A 88 -6.18 2.22 24.07
N SER A 89 -7.04 3.23 23.95
CA SER A 89 -8.28 3.08 23.21
C SER A 89 -8.04 2.73 21.75
N THR A 90 -8.71 1.66 21.33
CA THR A 90 -8.78 1.23 19.95
C THR A 90 -10.12 1.62 19.36
N ASN A 91 -10.09 2.15 18.14
CA ASN A 91 -11.28 2.49 17.37
C ASN A 91 -11.25 1.76 16.04
N PRO A 92 -12.32 1.06 15.64
CA PRO A 92 -12.34 0.44 14.33
C PRO A 92 -12.25 1.51 13.25
N PHE A 93 -11.57 1.20 12.15
CA PHE A 93 -11.58 2.03 10.95
C PHE A 93 -11.95 1.21 9.73
N THR A 94 -12.50 1.90 8.74
CA THR A 94 -12.65 1.38 7.39
C THR A 94 -12.15 2.43 6.40
N MET A 95 -11.40 2.00 5.40
CA MET A 95 -11.01 2.86 4.29
C MET A 95 -11.21 2.12 2.98
N LYS A 96 -11.46 2.88 1.92
CA LYS A 96 -11.51 2.37 0.56
C LYS A 96 -10.57 3.17 -0.31
N ILE A 97 -9.81 2.44 -1.11
CA ILE A 97 -8.89 2.97 -2.11
C ILE A 97 -9.27 2.41 -3.47
N ASP A 98 -8.91 3.09 -4.55
CA ASP A 98 -8.92 2.48 -5.87
C ASP A 98 -7.70 1.57 -6.08
N TYR A 99 -7.54 1.04 -7.31
CA TYR A 99 -6.44 0.14 -7.64
C TYR A 99 -5.10 0.85 -7.85
N ASP A 100 -5.11 2.17 -8.05
CA ASP A 100 -3.91 3.01 -8.18
C ASP A 100 -3.38 3.46 -6.79
N GLY A 101 -4.15 3.14 -5.75
CA GLY A 101 -3.84 3.46 -4.36
C GLY A 101 -4.25 4.89 -3.98
N ASP A 102 -5.25 5.46 -4.65
CA ASP A 102 -5.83 6.74 -4.24
C ASP A 102 -6.98 6.50 -3.26
N LEU A 103 -7.03 7.33 -2.20
CA LEU A 103 -8.07 7.25 -1.18
C LEU A 103 -9.42 7.71 -1.75
N LEU A 104 -10.38 6.79 -1.80
CA LEU A 104 -11.76 7.10 -2.18
C LEU A 104 -12.58 7.60 -0.98
N TRP A 105 -12.45 6.95 0.18
CA TRP A 105 -13.04 7.40 1.44
C TRP A 105 -12.41 6.68 2.64
N SER A 106 -12.56 7.26 3.84
CA SER A 106 -12.24 6.61 5.11
C SER A 106 -13.19 7.03 6.22
N LYS A 107 -13.31 6.18 7.24
CA LYS A 107 -14.11 6.43 8.44
C LYS A 107 -13.49 5.72 9.64
N ILE A 108 -13.45 6.44 10.76
CA ILE A 108 -13.13 5.89 12.09
C ILE A 108 -14.43 5.83 12.89
N TYR A 109 -14.63 4.73 13.61
CA TYR A 109 -15.81 4.48 14.43
C TYR A 109 -15.44 4.65 15.90
N TYR A 110 -15.67 5.85 16.43
CA TYR A 110 -15.37 6.13 17.83
C TYR A 110 -16.39 5.48 18.76
N GLY A 111 -15.88 4.91 19.86
CA GLY A 111 -16.74 4.48 20.95
C GLY A 111 -17.30 5.65 21.77
N LYS A 112 -18.29 5.36 22.63
CA LYS A 112 -18.70 6.32 23.68
C LYS A 112 -17.55 6.48 24.68
N GLU A 113 -17.51 7.62 25.37
CA GLU A 113 -16.48 7.92 26.37
C GLU A 113 -16.24 6.72 27.30
N ASN A 114 -14.97 6.28 27.40
CA ASN A 114 -14.47 5.13 28.15
C ASN A 114 -14.72 3.72 27.56
N TYR A 115 -15.20 3.60 26.33
CA TYR A 115 -15.30 2.31 25.63
C TYR A 115 -14.45 2.29 24.36
N SER A 116 -13.65 1.24 24.21
CA SER A 116 -12.93 0.92 22.98
C SER A 116 -13.64 -0.18 22.24
N TYR A 117 -13.63 -0.10 20.91
CA TYR A 117 -14.18 -1.13 20.04
C TYR A 117 -13.11 -1.63 19.10
N SER A 118 -13.19 -2.89 18.70
CA SER A 118 -12.24 -3.44 17.76
C SER A 118 -12.90 -4.47 16.86
N PHE A 119 -12.53 -4.45 15.58
CA PHE A 119 -12.81 -5.54 14.67
C PHE A 119 -11.85 -6.69 15.00
N ASN A 120 -12.40 -7.90 15.13
CA ASN A 120 -11.63 -9.13 15.26
C ASN A 120 -11.51 -9.86 13.92
N THR A 121 -12.55 -9.77 13.09
CA THR A 121 -12.61 -10.37 11.77
C THR A 121 -13.50 -9.49 10.89
N VAL A 122 -13.43 -9.70 9.58
CA VAL A 122 -14.38 -9.11 8.66
C VAL A 122 -14.83 -10.15 7.65
N ILE A 123 -16.13 -10.15 7.37
CA ILE A 123 -16.76 -11.01 6.38
C ILE A 123 -17.39 -10.11 5.32
N SER A 124 -17.02 -10.32 4.06
CA SER A 124 -17.70 -9.69 2.93
C SER A 124 -19.05 -10.35 2.69
N LEU A 125 -20.08 -9.54 2.49
CA LEU A 125 -21.40 -10.01 2.10
C LEU A 125 -21.59 -9.82 0.58
N SER A 126 -22.43 -10.66 -0.03
CA SER A 126 -22.68 -10.64 -1.48
C SER A 126 -23.38 -9.37 -1.98
N ASN A 127 -24.02 -8.63 -1.07
CA ASN A 127 -24.71 -7.36 -1.34
C ASN A 127 -23.78 -6.12 -1.22
N GLY A 128 -22.46 -6.33 -1.07
CA GLY A 128 -21.47 -5.26 -0.97
C GLY A 128 -21.33 -4.65 0.43
N TYR A 129 -22.02 -5.18 1.43
CA TYR A 129 -21.83 -4.83 2.84
C TYR A 129 -20.78 -5.72 3.51
N TYR A 130 -20.40 -5.34 4.73
CA TYR A 130 -19.40 -6.05 5.54
C TYR A 130 -19.98 -6.31 6.93
N LEU A 131 -19.64 -7.47 7.50
CA LEU A 131 -19.88 -7.78 8.91
C LEU A 131 -18.52 -7.87 9.61
N ALA A 132 -18.34 -7.12 10.70
CA ALA A 132 -17.08 -6.97 11.40
C ALA A 132 -17.28 -6.91 12.93
#